data_AF-A0A947XA68-F1
#
_entry.id   AF-A0A947XA68-F1
#
_cell.length_a   1.000
_cell.length_b   1.000
_cell.length_c   1.000
_cell.angle_alpha   90.00
_cell.angle_beta   90.00
_cell.angle_gamma   90.00
#
_symmetry.space_group_name_H-M   'P 1'
#
loop_
_entity.id
_entity.type
_entity.pdbx_description
1 polymer ?
#
loop_
_entity_poly.entity_id
_entity_poly.type
_entity_poly.pdbx_seq_one_letter_code
_entity_poly.pdbx_strand_id
1 'polypeptide(L)'
;MWEQIRANKRNSILLLALMAAVLALLGWFIGRSISPDPIAGLFGIVIALIIWMILAMVSFSSGDAIFLTASKAVPVTKAVHPQLFNVVEEMAIAAQMPMPKIYIINDPAPNAFATGRNPQNASVAITAGLLGRLSRDELQGVIAHEMSHILHRDILFVTIAGVMLGTITLISEIFLRGMFYSSMTRRYSSRNRGGGQTQTIMLVIAIVAAILAPIMATLLYFALSRKREYLADAGSARLTRYPEGLASALEKISQNKTPLSVANKITAPMYIVNPLQKKGMKLSDLTSTHPPISQRVKILRGMAGASFANYSDAFKKTTKHSTPIPSSALKEETVQIRTAGPQKSVDSKKQTRDIGDIMQKTLGFSFINCSCGLKIKVPPNYKSPQVQCPRCGTVSAV
;
A
#
# COMPACT_ATOMS: atom_id res chain seq x y z
N MET A 1 -20.24 -0.54 -11.95
CA MET A 1 -19.36 0.00 -10.88
C MET A 1 -19.99 -0.03 -9.49
N TRP A 2 -21.24 0.40 -9.31
CA TRP A 2 -21.94 0.35 -8.01
C TRP A 2 -21.99 -1.05 -7.37
N GLU A 3 -22.04 -2.11 -8.18
CA GLU A 3 -21.92 -3.49 -7.70
C GLU A 3 -20.59 -3.76 -6.99
N GLN A 4 -19.47 -3.26 -7.52
CA GLN A 4 -18.14 -3.44 -6.90
C GLN A 4 -18.06 -2.68 -5.56
N ILE A 5 -18.57 -1.44 -5.53
CA ILE A 5 -18.63 -0.66 -4.30
C ILE A 5 -19.47 -1.38 -3.23
N ARG A 6 -20.63 -1.93 -3.61
CA ARG A 6 -21.50 -2.70 -2.69
C ARG A 6 -20.81 -3.99 -2.22
N ALA A 7 -20.20 -4.73 -3.13
CA ALA A 7 -19.45 -5.95 -2.80
C ALA A 7 -18.31 -5.64 -1.83
N ASN A 8 -17.54 -4.58 -2.07
CA ASN A 8 -16.44 -4.16 -1.21
C ASN A 8 -16.92 -3.75 0.19
N LYS A 9 -17.99 -2.95 0.28
CA LYS A 9 -18.58 -2.60 1.58
C LYS A 9 -19.03 -3.84 2.36
N ARG A 10 -19.73 -4.78 1.68
CA ARG A 10 -20.15 -6.04 2.30
C ARG A 10 -18.95 -6.86 2.76
N ASN A 11 -17.92 -6.98 1.92
CA ASN A 11 -16.71 -7.72 2.26
C ASN A 11 -15.97 -7.08 3.45
N SER A 12 -15.94 -5.75 3.57
CA SER A 12 -15.38 -5.06 4.75
C SER A 12 -16.15 -5.41 6.02
N ILE A 13 -17.49 -5.42 5.96
CA ILE A 13 -18.34 -5.78 7.12
C ILE A 13 -18.12 -7.25 7.49
N LEU A 14 -18.12 -8.16 6.51
CA LEU A 14 -17.85 -9.58 6.73
C LEU A 14 -16.46 -9.80 7.34
N LEU A 15 -15.46 -9.05 6.90
CA LEU A 15 -14.11 -9.13 7.44
C LEU A 15 -14.05 -8.66 8.90
N LEU A 16 -14.73 -7.56 9.24
CA LEU A 16 -14.82 -7.09 10.63
C LEU A 16 -15.59 -8.09 11.53
N ALA A 17 -16.67 -8.69 11.02
CA ALA A 17 -17.43 -9.71 11.74
C ALA A 17 -16.60 -10.99 11.95
N LEU A 18 -15.85 -11.42 10.93
CA LEU A 18 -14.92 -12.55 11.04
C LEU A 18 -13.83 -12.27 12.06
N MET A 19 -13.30 -11.04 12.10
CA MET A 19 -12.35 -10.61 13.13
C MET A 19 -12.94 -10.74 14.53
N ALA A 20 -14.18 -10.27 14.73
CA ALA A 20 -14.87 -10.36 16.02
C ALA A 20 -15.00 -11.82 16.46
N ALA A 21 -15.43 -12.69 15.56
CA ALA A 21 -15.59 -14.11 15.83
C ALA A 21 -14.25 -14.78 16.20
N VAL A 22 -13.19 -14.48 15.45
CA VAL A 22 -11.84 -15.01 15.70
C VAL A 22 -11.29 -14.53 17.04
N LEU A 23 -11.40 -13.23 17.34
CA LEU A 23 -10.93 -12.68 18.60
C LEU A 23 -11.76 -13.18 19.79
N ALA A 24 -13.08 -13.31 19.66
CA ALA A 24 -13.93 -13.89 20.69
C ALA A 24 -13.55 -15.35 20.99
N LEU A 25 -13.34 -16.16 19.95
CA LEU A 25 -12.90 -17.54 20.11
C LEU A 25 -11.55 -17.62 20.81
N LEU A 26 -10.58 -16.79 20.39
CA LEU A 26 -9.28 -16.65 21.07
C LEU A 26 -9.42 -16.24 22.53
N GLY A 27 -10.24 -15.22 22.80
CA GLY A 27 -10.53 -14.74 24.15
C GLY A 27 -11.10 -15.83 25.03
N TRP A 28 -12.01 -16.66 24.50
CA TRP A 28 -12.58 -17.79 25.22
C TRP A 28 -11.51 -18.83 25.59
N PHE A 29 -10.68 -19.24 24.63
CA PHE A 29 -9.60 -20.21 24.90
C PHE A 29 -8.56 -19.67 25.88
N ILE A 30 -8.17 -18.40 25.74
CA ILE A 30 -7.24 -17.74 26.68
C ILE A 30 -7.88 -17.66 28.08
N GLY A 31 -9.15 -17.27 28.19
CA GLY A 31 -9.87 -17.21 29.46
C GLY A 31 -9.93 -18.56 30.16
N ARG A 32 -10.32 -19.62 29.42
CA ARG A 32 -10.39 -21.00 29.92
C ARG A 32 -9.03 -21.60 30.25
N SER A 33 -7.97 -21.06 29.63
CA SER A 33 -6.61 -21.46 29.96
C SER A 33 -6.25 -20.95 31.36
N ILE A 34 -6.52 -19.69 31.69
CA ILE A 34 -6.17 -19.08 32.99
C ILE A 34 -6.91 -19.76 34.15
N SER A 35 -8.21 -20.01 34.00
CA SER A 35 -8.99 -20.85 34.92
C SER A 35 -9.88 -21.81 34.13
N PRO A 36 -10.00 -23.09 34.53
CA PRO A 36 -10.88 -24.06 33.87
C PRO A 36 -12.38 -23.69 33.98
N ASP A 37 -12.74 -22.70 34.81
CA ASP A 37 -14.12 -22.24 34.96
C ASP A 37 -14.69 -21.66 33.65
N PRO A 38 -15.92 -22.03 33.24
CA PRO A 38 -16.57 -21.46 32.07
C PRO A 38 -16.72 -19.93 32.12
N ILE A 39 -16.81 -19.37 33.33
CA ILE A 39 -16.91 -17.93 33.59
C ILE A 39 -15.65 -17.21 33.12
N ALA A 40 -14.46 -17.79 33.33
CA ALA A 40 -13.20 -17.20 32.88
C ALA A 40 -13.13 -17.10 31.35
N GLY A 41 -13.68 -18.10 30.63
CA GLY A 41 -13.84 -18.05 29.18
C GLY A 41 -14.76 -16.92 28.72
N LEU A 42 -15.89 -16.68 29.41
CA LEU A 42 -16.79 -15.57 29.11
C LEU A 42 -16.13 -14.21 29.34
N PHE A 43 -15.40 -14.03 30.44
CA PHE A 43 -14.60 -12.83 30.67
C PHE A 43 -13.57 -12.58 29.57
N GLY A 44 -12.90 -13.65 29.11
CA GLY A 44 -11.97 -13.57 27.99
C GLY A 44 -12.63 -13.12 26.68
N ILE A 45 -13.86 -13.56 26.38
CA ILE A 45 -14.65 -13.06 25.24
C ILE A 45 -14.93 -11.57 25.39
N VAL A 46 -15.40 -11.11 26.55
CA VAL A 46 -15.73 -9.70 26.78
C VAL A 46 -14.51 -8.81 26.54
N ILE A 47 -13.35 -9.18 27.11
CA ILE A 47 -12.09 -8.44 26.90
C ILE A 47 -11.72 -8.43 25.41
N ALA A 48 -11.81 -9.57 24.73
CA ALA A 48 -11.49 -9.68 23.31
C ALA A 48 -12.41 -8.82 22.43
N LEU A 49 -13.70 -8.70 22.76
CA LEU A 49 -14.64 -7.85 22.04
C LEU A 49 -14.38 -6.35 22.30
N ILE A 50 -13.94 -5.97 23.50
CA ILE A 50 -13.50 -4.60 23.78
C ILE A 50 -12.27 -4.26 22.93
N ILE A 51 -11.27 -5.15 22.90
CA ILE A 51 -10.08 -4.99 22.07
C ILE A 51 -10.48 -4.90 20.59
N TRP A 52 -11.34 -5.80 20.11
CA TRP A 52 -11.87 -5.77 18.74
C TRP A 52 -12.53 -4.43 18.42
N MET A 53 -13.36 -3.89 19.32
CA MET A 53 -14.06 -2.62 19.12
C MET A 53 -13.06 -1.47 19.00
N ILE A 54 -12.04 -1.42 19.86
CA ILE A 54 -10.96 -0.42 19.80
C ILE A 54 -10.21 -0.54 18.47
N LEU A 55 -9.83 -1.75 18.07
CA LEU A 55 -9.11 -1.99 16.80
C LEU A 55 -9.95 -1.61 15.59
N ALA A 56 -11.24 -1.95 15.57
CA ALA A 56 -12.17 -1.58 14.52
C ALA A 56 -12.33 -0.05 14.43
N MET A 57 -12.46 0.61 15.59
CA MET A 57 -12.53 2.07 15.68
C MET A 57 -11.24 2.70 15.15
N VAL A 58 -10.06 2.29 15.63
CA VAL A 58 -8.75 2.79 15.17
C VAL A 58 -8.55 2.54 13.68
N SER A 59 -8.88 1.36 13.18
CA SER A 59 -8.79 1.05 11.75
C SER A 59 -9.69 1.95 10.92
N PHE A 60 -10.88 2.26 11.41
CA PHE A 60 -11.84 3.15 10.75
C PHE A 60 -11.60 4.63 11.05
N SER A 61 -10.83 5.01 12.07
CA SER A 61 -10.63 6.41 12.49
C SER A 61 -9.23 6.93 12.16
N SER A 62 -8.28 6.04 11.92
CA SER A 62 -6.85 6.38 11.76
C SER A 62 -6.08 5.35 10.92
N GLY A 63 -6.75 4.40 10.26
CA GLY A 63 -6.08 3.34 9.51
C GLY A 63 -5.12 3.85 8.43
N ASP A 64 -5.48 4.92 7.74
CA ASP A 64 -4.63 5.58 6.74
C ASP A 64 -3.33 6.14 7.33
N ALA A 65 -3.41 6.77 8.51
CA ALA A 65 -2.23 7.27 9.21
C ALA A 65 -1.26 6.14 9.59
N ILE A 66 -1.76 4.97 9.99
CA ILE A 66 -0.93 3.80 10.32
C ILE A 66 -0.05 3.41 9.13
N PHE A 67 -0.64 3.28 7.92
CA PHE A 67 0.12 2.90 6.72
C PHE A 67 1.09 3.98 6.26
N LEU A 68 0.68 5.25 6.33
CA LEU A 68 1.52 6.39 5.96
C LEU A 68 2.74 6.49 6.88
N THR A 69 2.54 6.39 8.19
CA THR A 69 3.63 6.40 9.18
C THR A 69 4.51 5.17 9.06
N ALA A 70 3.93 3.97 8.89
CA ALA A 70 4.69 2.73 8.69
C ALA A 70 5.59 2.80 7.44
N SER A 71 5.15 3.53 6.41
CA SER A 71 5.91 3.73 5.17
C SER A 71 6.81 4.97 5.21
N LYS A 72 6.89 5.68 6.35
CA LYS A 72 7.63 6.95 6.51
C LYS A 72 7.26 7.99 5.44
N ALA A 73 5.98 8.03 5.07
CA ALA A 73 5.47 8.93 4.06
C ALA A 73 5.37 10.36 4.61
N VAL A 74 5.89 11.34 3.86
CA VAL A 74 5.90 12.76 4.23
C VAL A 74 4.89 13.52 3.38
N PRO A 75 4.00 14.35 3.96
CA PRO A 75 3.05 15.13 3.18
C PRO A 75 3.79 16.13 2.29
N VAL A 76 3.26 16.33 1.08
CA VAL A 76 3.89 17.17 0.06
C VAL A 76 2.92 18.26 -0.39
N THR A 77 3.47 19.41 -0.74
CA THR A 77 2.72 20.57 -1.25
C THR A 77 3.02 20.81 -2.73
N LYS A 78 2.15 21.57 -3.40
CA LYS A 78 2.31 21.94 -4.82
C LYS A 78 3.64 22.63 -5.10
N ALA A 79 4.18 23.39 -4.14
CA ALA A 79 5.49 24.04 -4.24
C ALA A 79 6.66 23.06 -4.32
N VAL A 80 6.55 21.90 -3.66
CA VAL A 80 7.61 20.88 -3.64
C VAL A 80 7.68 20.12 -4.96
N HIS A 81 6.53 19.64 -5.45
CA HIS A 81 6.46 18.85 -6.68
C HIS A 81 5.22 19.20 -7.54
N PRO A 82 5.24 20.32 -8.29
CA PRO A 82 4.09 20.81 -9.05
C PRO A 82 3.51 19.79 -10.04
N GLN A 83 4.38 19.04 -10.74
CA GLN A 83 3.96 18.04 -11.72
C GLN A 83 3.14 16.91 -11.09
N LEU A 84 3.45 16.52 -9.85
CA LEU A 84 2.74 15.43 -9.16
C LEU A 84 1.36 15.91 -8.75
N PHE A 85 1.29 17.12 -8.20
CA PHE A 85 0.03 17.78 -7.88
C PHE A 85 -0.89 17.92 -9.09
N ASN A 86 -0.37 18.39 -10.22
CA ASN A 86 -1.15 18.53 -11.44
C ASN A 86 -1.68 17.17 -11.94
N VAL A 87 -0.85 16.12 -11.90
CA VAL A 87 -1.27 14.78 -12.31
C VAL A 87 -2.37 14.22 -11.40
N VAL A 88 -2.23 14.37 -10.09
CA VAL A 88 -3.26 13.91 -9.13
C VAL A 88 -4.55 14.73 -9.27
N GLU A 89 -4.44 16.05 -9.46
CA GLU A 89 -5.56 16.96 -9.69
C GLU A 89 -6.32 16.59 -10.99
N GLU A 90 -5.61 16.33 -12.09
CA GLU A 90 -6.20 15.84 -13.35
C GLU A 90 -6.97 14.54 -13.16
N MET A 91 -6.40 13.59 -12.42
CA MET A 91 -7.05 12.30 -12.17
C MET A 91 -8.21 12.41 -11.19
N ALA A 92 -8.17 13.34 -10.23
CA ALA A 92 -9.28 13.64 -9.35
C ALA A 92 -10.47 14.22 -10.13
N ILE A 93 -10.20 15.16 -11.05
CA ILE A 93 -11.21 15.72 -11.96
C ILE A 93 -11.78 14.62 -12.86
N ALA A 94 -10.93 13.83 -13.52
CA ALA A 94 -11.35 12.76 -14.40
C ALA A 94 -12.21 11.69 -13.68
N ALA A 95 -11.89 11.40 -12.43
CA ALA A 95 -12.65 10.46 -11.61
C ALA A 95 -13.86 11.08 -10.89
N GLN A 96 -14.07 12.40 -11.01
CA GLN A 96 -15.11 13.16 -10.31
C GLN A 96 -15.05 12.96 -8.79
N MET A 97 -13.85 13.04 -8.22
CA MET A 97 -13.60 12.86 -6.78
C MET A 97 -12.83 14.05 -6.19
N PRO A 98 -12.95 14.27 -4.87
CA PRO A 98 -12.06 15.23 -4.18
C PRO A 98 -10.59 14.88 -4.37
N MET A 99 -9.73 15.88 -4.34
CA MET A 99 -8.29 15.68 -4.40
C MET A 99 -7.81 14.92 -3.15
N PRO A 100 -7.17 13.75 -3.29
CA PRO A 100 -6.61 13.05 -2.14
C PRO A 100 -5.37 13.77 -1.62
N LYS A 101 -5.03 13.51 -0.35
CA LYS A 101 -3.78 14.00 0.23
C LYS A 101 -2.59 13.31 -0.44
N ILE A 102 -1.54 14.06 -0.73
CA ILE A 102 -0.36 13.54 -1.46
C ILE A 102 0.81 13.41 -0.50
N TYR A 103 1.43 12.24 -0.52
CA TYR A 103 2.61 11.93 0.27
C TYR A 103 3.75 11.41 -0.62
N ILE A 104 4.97 11.70 -0.21
CA ILE A 104 6.18 11.13 -0.81
C ILE A 104 6.90 10.25 0.21
N ILE A 105 7.30 9.06 -0.22
CA ILE A 105 8.10 8.11 0.55
C ILE A 105 9.56 8.24 0.09
N ASN A 106 10.46 8.44 1.05
CA ASN A 106 11.90 8.47 0.79
C ASN A 106 12.46 7.06 0.59
N ASP A 107 12.20 6.49 -0.59
CA ASP A 107 12.72 5.20 -0.99
C ASP A 107 13.08 5.21 -2.50
N PRO A 108 14.28 4.73 -2.90
CA PRO A 108 14.68 4.63 -4.29
C PRO A 108 13.99 3.50 -5.06
N ALA A 109 13.34 2.54 -4.38
CA ALA A 109 12.53 1.53 -5.05
C ALA A 109 11.21 2.15 -5.54
N PRO A 110 10.85 2.02 -6.84
CA PRO A 110 9.69 2.65 -7.43
C PRO A 110 8.44 1.90 -6.98
N ASN A 111 7.56 2.59 -6.27
CA ASN A 111 6.27 2.05 -5.87
C ASN A 111 5.28 3.17 -5.54
N ALA A 112 4.01 2.83 -5.45
CA ALA A 112 2.95 3.73 -5.00
C ALA A 112 1.83 2.90 -4.34
N PHE A 113 1.03 3.56 -3.52
CA PHE A 113 -0.22 3.00 -2.99
C PHE A 113 -1.22 4.10 -2.63
N ALA A 114 -2.50 3.75 -2.60
CA ALA A 114 -3.57 4.54 -2.00
C ALA A 114 -4.08 3.93 -0.68
N THR A 115 -4.46 4.78 0.27
CA THR A 115 -5.11 4.39 1.53
C THR A 115 -6.18 5.41 1.91
N GLY A 116 -7.04 5.06 2.88
CA GLY A 116 -8.16 5.90 3.29
C GLY A 116 -9.45 5.12 3.47
N ARG A 117 -10.52 5.83 3.82
CA ARG A 117 -11.83 5.23 4.14
C ARG A 117 -12.86 5.44 3.06
N ASN A 118 -12.77 6.59 2.41
CA ASN A 118 -13.68 7.03 1.39
C ASN A 118 -12.95 8.07 0.51
N PRO A 119 -13.49 8.41 -0.67
CA PRO A 119 -12.88 9.40 -1.55
C PRO A 119 -12.60 10.76 -0.89
N GLN A 120 -13.40 11.16 0.11
CA GLN A 120 -13.22 12.42 0.85
C GLN A 120 -12.03 12.38 1.82
N ASN A 121 -11.65 11.18 2.28
CA ASN A 121 -10.58 10.93 3.24
C ASN A 121 -9.63 9.88 2.67
N ALA A 122 -9.11 10.17 1.48
CA ALA A 122 -8.14 9.33 0.78
C ALA A 122 -6.77 10.02 0.72
N SER A 123 -5.73 9.20 0.71
CA SER A 123 -4.34 9.62 0.56
C SER A 123 -3.66 8.74 -0.47
N VAL A 124 -2.77 9.32 -1.27
CA VAL A 124 -1.91 8.61 -2.21
C VAL A 124 -0.45 8.86 -1.80
N ALA A 125 0.31 7.79 -1.67
CA ALA A 125 1.73 7.83 -1.34
C ALA A 125 2.55 7.29 -2.51
N ILE A 126 3.61 8.03 -2.88
CA ILE A 126 4.46 7.70 -4.03
C ILE A 126 5.92 7.70 -3.59
N THR A 127 6.71 6.71 -4.01
CA THR A 127 8.14 6.71 -3.67
C THR A 127 8.93 7.68 -4.54
N ALA A 128 10.00 8.24 -3.96
CA ALA A 128 10.94 9.10 -4.68
C ALA A 128 11.50 8.41 -5.93
N GLY A 129 11.81 7.11 -5.82
CA GLY A 129 12.29 6.29 -6.92
C GLY A 129 11.30 6.17 -8.09
N LEU A 130 10.00 6.20 -7.82
CA LEU A 130 8.99 6.19 -8.87
C LEU A 130 8.94 7.53 -9.60
N LEU A 131 8.93 8.64 -8.85
CA LEU A 131 8.93 10.00 -9.40
C LEU A 131 10.16 10.29 -10.27
N GLY A 132 11.34 9.79 -9.85
CA GLY A 132 12.58 9.97 -10.60
C GLY A 132 12.66 9.16 -11.89
N ARG A 133 11.79 8.17 -12.12
CA ARG A 133 11.90 7.22 -13.24
C ARG A 133 10.78 7.30 -14.26
N LEU A 134 9.58 7.63 -13.81
CA LEU A 134 8.43 7.69 -14.68
C LEU A 134 8.36 9.02 -15.43
N SER A 135 7.97 8.93 -16.70
CA SER A 135 7.50 10.08 -17.45
C SER A 135 6.17 10.59 -16.89
N ARG A 136 5.72 11.76 -17.34
CA ARG A 136 4.44 12.33 -16.89
C ARG A 136 3.25 11.41 -17.18
N ASP A 137 3.18 10.82 -18.37
CA ASP A 137 2.09 9.94 -18.77
C ASP A 137 2.11 8.61 -18.01
N GLU A 138 3.30 8.10 -17.71
CA GLU A 138 3.48 6.90 -16.88
C GLU A 138 3.05 7.15 -15.44
N LEU A 139 3.46 8.30 -14.88
CA LEU A 139 3.01 8.73 -13.56
C LEU A 139 1.48 8.89 -13.55
N GLN A 140 0.89 9.49 -14.59
CA GLN A 140 -0.55 9.62 -14.70
C GLN A 140 -1.25 8.24 -14.76
N GLY A 141 -0.69 7.27 -15.47
CA GLY A 141 -1.17 5.88 -15.49
C GLY A 141 -1.16 5.22 -14.11
N VAL A 142 -0.06 5.35 -13.35
CA VAL A 142 0.04 4.82 -11.98
C VAL A 142 -0.92 5.54 -11.04
N ILE A 143 -0.98 6.87 -11.07
CA ILE A 143 -1.91 7.63 -10.23
C ILE A 143 -3.36 7.28 -10.57
N ALA A 144 -3.72 7.12 -11.85
CA ALA A 144 -5.07 6.72 -12.24
C ALA A 144 -5.44 5.31 -11.75
N HIS A 145 -4.46 4.41 -11.66
CA HIS A 145 -4.64 3.09 -11.07
C HIS A 145 -4.96 3.21 -9.57
N GLU A 146 -4.16 3.97 -8.83
CA GLU A 146 -4.40 4.23 -7.39
C GLU A 146 -5.72 4.96 -7.14
N MET A 147 -6.08 5.92 -7.99
CA MET A 147 -7.36 6.62 -7.95
C MET A 147 -8.54 5.68 -8.23
N SER A 148 -8.36 4.65 -9.06
CA SER A 148 -9.39 3.64 -9.30
C SER A 148 -9.67 2.82 -8.03
N HIS A 149 -8.66 2.49 -7.23
CA HIS A 149 -8.88 1.86 -5.92
C HIS A 149 -9.66 2.75 -4.95
N ILE A 150 -9.40 4.06 -4.96
CA ILE A 150 -10.16 5.04 -4.16
C ILE A 150 -11.62 5.06 -4.62
N LEU A 151 -11.86 5.14 -5.94
CA LEU A 151 -13.18 5.18 -6.55
C LEU A 151 -14.02 3.94 -6.21
N HIS A 152 -13.40 2.74 -6.28
CA HIS A 152 -14.07 1.48 -5.98
C HIS A 152 -14.22 1.18 -4.49
N ARG A 153 -13.68 2.05 -3.62
CA ARG A 153 -13.57 1.82 -2.17
C ARG A 153 -12.82 0.55 -1.82
N ASP A 154 -11.84 0.18 -2.62
CA ASP A 154 -10.90 -0.90 -2.29
C ASP A 154 -10.04 -0.48 -1.09
N ILE A 155 -9.65 0.79 -1.03
CA ILE A 155 -8.78 1.36 0.02
C ILE A 155 -9.25 1.06 1.44
N LEU A 156 -10.57 1.13 1.72
CA LEU A 156 -11.10 0.88 3.06
C LEU A 156 -10.95 -0.58 3.44
N PHE A 157 -11.32 -1.46 2.50
CA PHE A 157 -11.23 -2.89 2.71
C PHE A 157 -9.79 -3.32 2.95
N VAL A 158 -8.85 -2.89 2.11
CA VAL A 158 -7.44 -3.28 2.25
C VAL A 158 -6.83 -2.65 3.50
N THR A 159 -7.19 -1.41 3.85
CA THR A 159 -6.75 -0.76 5.10
C THR A 159 -7.19 -1.56 6.33
N ILE A 160 -8.47 -1.95 6.42
CA ILE A 160 -8.98 -2.78 7.52
C ILE A 160 -8.22 -4.09 7.57
N ALA A 161 -8.11 -4.76 6.43
CA ALA A 161 -7.49 -6.07 6.35
C ALA A 161 -5.99 -6.03 6.73
N GLY A 162 -5.27 -4.99 6.33
CA GLY A 162 -3.86 -4.81 6.69
C GLY A 162 -3.68 -4.43 8.17
N VAL A 163 -4.52 -3.56 8.74
CA VAL A 163 -4.47 -3.26 10.20
C VAL A 163 -4.70 -4.55 10.99
N MET A 164 -5.66 -5.38 10.58
CA MET A 164 -5.92 -6.68 11.20
C MET A 164 -4.70 -7.59 11.17
N LEU A 165 -4.06 -7.75 10.00
CA LEU A 165 -2.82 -8.54 9.91
C LEU A 165 -1.74 -7.95 10.81
N GLY A 166 -1.57 -6.62 10.79
CA GLY A 166 -0.60 -5.93 11.63
C GLY A 166 -0.80 -6.21 13.12
N THR A 167 -2.03 -6.08 13.61
CA THR A 167 -2.35 -6.38 15.01
C THR A 167 -2.08 -7.83 15.37
N ILE A 168 -2.50 -8.78 14.53
CA ILE A 168 -2.30 -10.21 14.81
C ILE A 168 -0.82 -10.57 14.81
N THR A 169 -0.05 -10.05 13.85
CA THR A 169 1.40 -10.26 13.79
C THR A 169 2.10 -9.67 15.02
N LEU A 170 1.71 -8.46 15.44
CA LEU A 170 2.26 -7.80 16.62
C LEU A 170 1.96 -8.58 17.91
N ILE A 171 0.70 -8.99 18.12
CA ILE A 171 0.30 -9.80 19.28
C ILE A 171 1.07 -11.12 19.31
N SER A 172 1.17 -11.80 18.16
CA SER A 172 1.91 -13.05 18.04
C SER A 172 3.39 -12.86 18.38
N GLU A 173 4.02 -11.78 17.89
CA GLU A 173 5.42 -11.50 18.13
C GLU A 173 5.73 -11.09 19.57
N ILE A 174 4.92 -10.21 20.17
CA ILE A 174 5.04 -9.83 21.59
C ILE A 174 4.91 -11.07 22.47
N PHE A 175 3.95 -11.93 22.17
CA PHE A 175 3.71 -13.15 22.93
C PHE A 175 4.86 -14.16 22.81
N LEU A 176 5.29 -14.48 21.59
CA LEU A 176 6.41 -15.37 21.35
C LEU A 176 7.70 -14.85 22.02
N ARG A 177 8.00 -13.56 21.90
CA ARG A 177 9.15 -12.93 22.59
C ARG A 177 8.99 -13.03 24.11
N GLY A 178 7.82 -12.72 24.65
CA GLY A 178 7.52 -12.84 26.09
C GLY A 178 7.75 -14.25 26.63
N MET A 179 7.42 -15.29 25.86
CA MET A 179 7.72 -16.68 26.21
C MET A 179 9.22 -16.98 26.22
N PHE A 180 9.96 -16.55 25.19
CA PHE A 180 11.41 -16.76 25.13
C PHE A 180 12.11 -16.10 26.32
N TYR A 181 11.75 -14.86 26.67
CA TYR A 181 12.30 -14.19 27.84
C TYR A 181 11.86 -14.87 29.15
N SER A 182 10.58 -15.23 29.32
CA SER A 182 10.09 -15.95 30.51
C SER A 182 10.73 -17.33 30.71
N SER A 183 11.05 -18.03 29.62
CA SER A 183 11.73 -19.33 29.64
C SER A 183 13.23 -19.22 29.92
N MET A 184 13.85 -18.08 29.59
CA MET A 184 15.30 -17.87 29.79
C MET A 184 15.61 -17.41 31.21
N THR A 185 14.75 -16.57 31.82
CA THR A 185 14.89 -16.15 33.23
C THR A 185 14.64 -17.29 34.23
N ARG A 186 13.90 -18.33 33.84
CA ARG A 186 13.59 -19.49 34.71
C ARG A 186 14.62 -20.60 34.72
N ARG A 187 15.68 -20.51 33.90
CA ARG A 187 16.78 -21.50 33.92
C ARG A 187 17.65 -21.41 35.18
N TYR A 188 17.48 -20.38 36.00
CA TYR A 188 18.24 -20.15 37.24
C TYR A 188 17.47 -20.42 38.56
N SER A 189 16.19 -20.79 38.52
CA SER A 189 15.40 -21.07 39.73
C SER A 189 14.74 -22.44 39.65
N SER A 190 15.52 -23.46 40.02
CA SER A 190 15.03 -24.79 40.34
C SER A 190 14.62 -24.82 41.81
N ARG A 191 13.31 -24.96 42.06
CA ARG A 191 12.65 -25.58 43.24
C ARG A 191 11.35 -24.83 43.58
N ASN A 192 10.32 -24.98 42.75
CA ASN A 192 8.99 -25.19 43.32
C ASN A 192 8.02 -25.81 42.32
N ARG A 193 7.44 -26.94 42.74
CA ARG A 193 6.41 -27.69 42.01
C ARG A 193 5.10 -26.88 42.10
N GLY A 194 4.76 -26.17 41.03
CA GLY A 194 3.48 -25.44 40.94
C GLY A 194 3.17 -24.80 39.58
N GLY A 195 4.12 -24.76 38.64
CA GLY A 195 3.97 -23.97 37.39
C GLY A 195 3.53 -24.73 36.14
N GLY A 196 3.11 -26.00 36.24
CA GLY A 196 2.78 -26.84 35.07
C GLY A 196 1.62 -26.28 34.25
N GLN A 197 0.57 -25.80 34.93
CA GLN A 197 -0.64 -25.30 34.29
C GLN A 197 -0.37 -24.05 33.45
N THR A 198 0.33 -23.05 34.00
CA THR A 198 0.73 -21.81 33.30
C THR A 198 1.59 -22.07 32.06
N GLN A 199 2.40 -23.13 32.10
CA GLN A 199 3.29 -23.51 31.00
C GLN A 199 2.53 -24.23 29.87
N THR A 200 1.56 -25.09 30.19
CA THR A 200 0.63 -25.66 29.20
C THR A 200 -0.30 -24.62 28.60
N ILE A 201 -0.79 -23.66 29.40
CA ILE A 201 -1.61 -22.53 28.94
C ILE A 201 -0.85 -21.69 27.91
N MET A 202 0.39 -21.30 28.22
CA MET A 202 1.24 -20.55 27.30
C MET A 202 1.55 -21.34 26.03
N LEU A 203 1.76 -22.65 26.12
CA LEU A 203 2.00 -23.51 24.97
C LEU A 203 0.77 -23.59 24.05
N VAL A 204 -0.43 -23.75 24.61
CA VAL A 204 -1.68 -23.80 23.84
C VAL A 204 -1.93 -22.46 23.13
N ILE A 205 -1.76 -21.34 23.82
CA ILE A 205 -1.89 -20.00 23.21
C ILE A 205 -0.83 -19.79 22.11
N ALA A 206 0.40 -20.27 22.30
CA ALA A 206 1.46 -20.19 21.30
C ALA A 206 1.13 -20.97 20.04
N ILE A 207 0.63 -22.20 20.19
CA ILE A 207 0.21 -23.05 19.08
C ILE A 207 -0.96 -22.39 18.34
N VAL A 208 -1.94 -21.86 19.08
CA VAL A 208 -3.09 -21.17 18.51
C VAL A 208 -2.66 -19.91 17.74
N ALA A 209 -1.79 -19.06 18.29
CA ALA A 209 -1.27 -17.87 17.60
C ALA A 209 -0.40 -18.23 16.38
N ALA A 210 0.45 -19.25 16.50
CA ALA A 210 1.29 -19.75 15.42
C ALA A 210 0.47 -20.36 14.27
N ILE A 211 -0.72 -20.89 14.54
CA ILE A 211 -1.67 -21.40 13.54
C ILE A 211 -2.53 -20.26 12.96
N LEU A 212 -3.01 -19.34 13.81
CA LEU A 212 -3.91 -18.27 13.37
C LEU A 212 -3.22 -17.18 12.55
N ALA A 213 -1.99 -16.79 12.88
CA ALA A 213 -1.32 -15.74 12.13
C ALA A 213 -1.14 -16.11 10.63
N PRO A 214 -0.71 -17.33 10.26
CA PRO A 214 -0.70 -17.79 8.87
C PRO A 214 -2.10 -17.83 8.25
N ILE A 215 -3.11 -18.35 8.96
CA ILE A 215 -4.49 -18.43 8.43
C ILE A 215 -5.04 -17.04 8.11
N MET A 216 -4.84 -16.08 9.02
CA MET A 216 -5.29 -14.71 8.85
C MET A 216 -4.48 -13.96 7.78
N ALA A 217 -3.19 -14.25 7.65
CA ALA A 217 -2.39 -13.78 6.52
C ALA A 217 -2.92 -14.34 5.19
N THR A 218 -3.23 -15.64 5.10
CA THR A 218 -3.85 -16.21 3.91
C THR A 218 -5.24 -15.62 3.64
N LEU A 219 -6.05 -15.34 4.66
CA LEU A 219 -7.33 -14.68 4.50
C LEU A 219 -7.16 -13.24 3.97
N LEU A 220 -6.18 -12.49 4.47
CA LEU A 220 -5.78 -11.20 3.89
C LEU A 220 -5.38 -11.34 2.42
N TYR A 221 -4.57 -12.36 2.12
CA TYR A 221 -4.07 -12.58 0.76
C TYR A 221 -5.17 -13.03 -0.21
N PHE A 222 -6.16 -13.80 0.23
CA PHE A 222 -7.35 -14.10 -0.56
C PHE A 222 -8.29 -12.89 -0.70
N ALA A 223 -8.29 -12.00 0.30
CA ALA A 223 -9.02 -10.74 0.30
C ALA A 223 -8.50 -9.75 -0.76
N LEU A 224 -7.18 -9.76 -1.03
CA LEU A 224 -6.53 -9.08 -2.15
C LEU A 224 -6.81 -9.81 -3.46
N SER A 225 -8.05 -9.72 -3.92
CA SER A 225 -8.48 -10.38 -5.15
C SER A 225 -7.77 -9.76 -6.36
N ARG A 226 -7.11 -10.60 -7.17
CA ARG A 226 -6.55 -10.22 -8.49
C ARG A 226 -7.57 -9.53 -9.40
N LYS A 227 -8.87 -9.77 -9.20
CA LYS A 227 -9.94 -9.09 -9.95
C LYS A 227 -9.94 -7.57 -9.72
N ARG A 228 -9.56 -7.10 -8.52
CA ARG A 228 -9.48 -5.67 -8.18
C ARG A 228 -8.37 -4.97 -8.95
N GLU A 229 -7.22 -5.61 -9.06
CA GLU A 229 -6.08 -5.11 -9.83
C GLU A 229 -6.44 -4.91 -11.31
N TYR A 230 -7.11 -5.90 -11.92
CA TYR A 230 -7.58 -5.78 -13.30
C TYR A 230 -8.66 -4.70 -13.48
N LEU A 231 -9.54 -4.52 -12.48
CA LEU A 231 -10.51 -3.43 -12.47
C LEU A 231 -9.84 -2.06 -12.37
N ALA A 232 -8.78 -1.95 -11.57
CA ALA A 232 -7.99 -0.74 -11.42
C ALA A 232 -7.15 -0.45 -12.68
N ASP A 233 -6.63 -1.47 -13.37
CA ASP A 233 -5.99 -1.32 -14.69
C ASP A 233 -6.97 -0.76 -15.73
N ALA A 234 -8.17 -1.32 -15.79
CA ALA A 234 -9.21 -0.85 -16.69
C ALA A 234 -9.65 0.58 -16.34
N GLY A 235 -9.74 0.90 -15.05
CA GLY A 235 -10.03 2.25 -14.55
C GLY A 235 -8.95 3.24 -14.95
N SER A 236 -7.67 2.88 -14.79
CA SER A 236 -6.53 3.70 -15.22
C SER A 236 -6.57 3.99 -16.72
N ALA A 237 -6.76 2.96 -17.55
CA ALA A 237 -6.89 3.10 -18.99
C ALA A 237 -8.02 4.08 -19.37
N ARG A 238 -9.19 3.96 -18.71
CA ARG A 238 -10.36 4.82 -18.97
C ARG A 238 -10.14 6.26 -18.50
N LEU A 239 -9.62 6.46 -17.30
CA LEU A 239 -9.40 7.79 -16.71
C LEU A 239 -8.33 8.58 -17.47
N THR A 240 -7.22 7.92 -17.82
CA THR A 240 -6.13 8.55 -18.58
C THR A 240 -6.41 8.66 -20.07
N ARG A 241 -7.34 7.85 -20.58
CA ARG A 241 -7.52 7.58 -22.01
C ARG A 241 -6.23 7.10 -22.70
N TYR A 242 -5.28 6.53 -21.94
CA TYR A 242 -3.96 6.16 -22.43
C TYR A 242 -3.42 4.88 -21.76
N PRO A 243 -3.85 3.69 -22.20
CA PRO A 243 -3.44 2.40 -21.63
C PRO A 243 -1.92 2.18 -21.59
N GLU A 244 -1.18 2.68 -22.59
CA GLU A 244 0.28 2.53 -22.68
C GLU A 244 1.02 3.20 -21.52
N GLY A 245 0.46 4.28 -20.94
CA GLY A 245 1.06 4.96 -19.79
C GLY A 245 1.24 4.02 -18.60
N LEU A 246 0.19 3.28 -18.23
CA LEU A 246 0.26 2.30 -17.15
C LEU A 246 1.10 1.08 -17.55
N ALA A 247 0.97 0.60 -18.80
CA ALA A 247 1.73 -0.56 -19.28
C ALA A 247 3.25 -0.33 -19.19
N SER A 248 3.75 0.79 -19.72
CA SER A 248 5.15 1.18 -19.65
C SER A 248 5.62 1.39 -18.20
N ALA A 249 4.78 2.00 -17.35
CA ALA A 249 5.11 2.18 -15.94
C ALA A 249 5.30 0.84 -15.21
N LEU A 250 4.39 -0.13 -15.42
CA LEU A 250 4.47 -1.45 -14.82
C LEU A 250 5.73 -2.20 -15.26
N GLU A 251 6.11 -2.10 -16.53
CA GLU A 251 7.36 -2.68 -17.03
C GLU A 251 8.57 -2.09 -16.31
N LYS A 252 8.66 -0.75 -16.21
CA LYS A 252 9.75 -0.06 -15.51
C LYS A 252 9.84 -0.42 -14.03
N ILE A 253 8.69 -0.56 -13.35
CA ILE A 253 8.64 -0.98 -11.95
C ILE A 253 9.15 -2.44 -11.83
N SER A 254 8.69 -3.34 -12.70
CA SER A 254 9.04 -4.76 -12.68
C SER A 254 10.51 -5.05 -12.98
N GLN A 255 11.14 -4.22 -13.81
CA GLN A 255 12.55 -4.35 -14.15
C GLN A 255 13.46 -3.93 -13.00
N ASN A 256 12.96 -3.15 -12.03
CA ASN A 256 13.77 -2.73 -10.91
C ASN A 256 13.96 -3.86 -9.88
N LYS A 257 15.21 -4.04 -9.47
CA LYS A 257 15.62 -5.06 -8.49
C LYS A 257 15.86 -4.49 -7.09
N THR A 258 15.79 -3.17 -6.90
CA THR A 258 15.95 -2.56 -5.58
C THR A 258 14.81 -3.01 -4.67
N PRO A 259 15.09 -3.69 -3.54
CA PRO A 259 14.06 -4.01 -2.57
C PRO A 259 13.51 -2.72 -1.96
N LEU A 260 12.21 -2.66 -1.73
CA LEU A 260 11.57 -1.54 -1.06
C LEU A 260 11.92 -1.60 0.43
N SER A 261 12.71 -0.64 0.91
CA SER A 261 13.32 -0.67 2.24
C SER A 261 12.31 -0.42 3.36
N VAL A 262 11.25 0.33 3.07
CA VAL A 262 10.15 0.59 4.00
C VAL A 262 9.06 -0.49 3.99
N ALA A 263 9.14 -1.46 3.07
CA ALA A 263 8.13 -2.50 2.97
C ALA A 263 8.24 -3.50 4.12
N ASN A 264 7.09 -3.86 4.69
CA ASN A 264 6.97 -4.97 5.63
C ASN A 264 5.78 -5.86 5.21
N LYS A 265 5.60 -7.00 5.88
CA LYS A 265 4.52 -7.95 5.55
C LYS A 265 3.11 -7.34 5.65
N ILE A 266 2.96 -6.25 6.40
CA ILE A 266 1.69 -5.56 6.65
C ILE A 266 1.39 -4.55 5.53
N THR A 267 2.42 -3.82 5.06
CA THR A 267 2.29 -2.79 4.02
C THR A 267 2.43 -3.33 2.60
N ALA A 268 3.13 -4.47 2.42
CA ALA A 268 3.37 -5.09 1.11
C ALA A 268 2.11 -5.29 0.24
N PRO A 269 0.97 -5.73 0.79
CA PRO A 269 -0.34 -5.77 0.10
C PRO A 269 -0.84 -4.49 -0.55
N MET A 270 -0.43 -3.32 -0.07
CA MET A 270 -0.98 -2.03 -0.51
C MET A 270 -0.34 -1.52 -1.79
N TYR A 271 0.89 -1.96 -2.06
CA TYR A 271 1.70 -1.46 -3.15
C TYR A 271 1.26 -2.00 -4.50
N ILE A 272 1.31 -1.17 -5.55
CA ILE A 272 0.94 -1.57 -6.93
C ILE A 272 1.70 -2.81 -7.42
N VAL A 273 2.94 -2.99 -6.95
CA VAL A 273 3.76 -4.19 -7.16
C VAL A 273 4.25 -4.70 -5.81
N ASN A 274 4.01 -5.98 -5.54
CA ASN A 274 4.37 -6.62 -4.28
C ASN A 274 5.89 -6.56 -4.02
N PRO A 275 6.36 -5.82 -3.01
CA PRO A 275 7.77 -5.64 -2.73
C PRO A 275 8.45 -6.88 -2.11
N LEU A 276 7.66 -7.83 -1.60
CA LEU A 276 8.16 -9.05 -0.94
C LEU A 276 8.11 -10.28 -1.86
N GLN A 277 7.79 -10.09 -3.14
CA GLN A 277 7.71 -11.20 -4.09
C GLN A 277 9.11 -11.82 -4.29
N LYS A 278 9.25 -13.10 -3.92
CA LYS A 278 10.51 -13.84 -4.10
C LYS A 278 10.71 -14.18 -5.57
N LYS A 279 11.97 -14.09 -6.04
CA LYS A 279 12.39 -14.50 -7.38
C LYS A 279 12.05 -15.98 -7.61
N GLY A 280 11.38 -16.31 -8.72
CA GLY A 280 11.07 -17.69 -9.11
C GLY A 280 9.66 -18.19 -8.77
N MET A 281 8.80 -17.34 -8.18
CA MET A 281 7.37 -17.64 -8.06
C MET A 281 6.75 -17.79 -9.46
N LYS A 282 6.11 -18.92 -9.72
CA LYS A 282 5.56 -19.25 -11.07
C LYS A 282 4.48 -18.24 -11.44
N LEU A 283 4.25 -18.01 -12.75
CA LEU A 283 3.09 -17.24 -13.26
C LEU A 283 1.75 -17.75 -12.69
N SER A 284 1.72 -19.01 -12.25
CA SER A 284 0.57 -19.73 -11.71
C SER A 284 0.47 -19.69 -10.18
N ASP A 285 1.35 -18.99 -9.45
CA ASP A 285 1.32 -19.04 -7.98
C ASP A 285 -0.02 -18.50 -7.46
N LEU A 286 -0.83 -19.43 -6.96
CA LEU A 286 -2.16 -19.19 -6.39
C LEU A 286 -2.09 -18.30 -5.14
N THR A 287 -0.89 -18.07 -4.60
CA THR A 287 -0.58 -17.25 -3.45
C THR A 287 -0.08 -15.84 -3.82
N SER A 288 0.08 -15.53 -5.11
CA SER A 288 0.45 -14.18 -5.54
C SER A 288 -0.76 -13.24 -5.47
N THR A 289 -0.59 -12.16 -4.72
CA THR A 289 -1.64 -11.15 -4.43
C THR A 289 -1.96 -10.25 -5.62
N HIS A 290 -0.99 -10.11 -6.53
CA HIS A 290 -1.18 -9.35 -7.77
C HIS A 290 -1.13 -10.30 -8.96
N PRO A 291 -1.91 -10.02 -10.01
CA PRO A 291 -1.75 -10.77 -11.24
C PRO A 291 -0.36 -10.54 -11.86
N PRO A 292 0.15 -11.50 -12.65
CA PRO A 292 1.45 -11.35 -13.31
C PRO A 292 1.53 -10.04 -14.10
N ILE A 293 2.60 -9.27 -13.90
CA ILE A 293 2.79 -7.97 -14.57
C ILE A 293 2.76 -8.12 -16.09
N SER A 294 3.42 -9.16 -16.63
CA SER A 294 3.42 -9.45 -18.07
C SER A 294 2.00 -9.64 -18.64
N GLN A 295 1.09 -10.22 -17.86
CA GLN A 295 -0.31 -10.40 -18.25
C GLN A 295 -1.05 -9.06 -18.25
N ARG A 296 -0.88 -8.24 -17.20
CA ARG A 296 -1.47 -6.89 -17.12
C ARG A 296 -1.02 -6.01 -18.29
N VAL A 297 0.29 -5.99 -18.56
CA VAL A 297 0.90 -5.24 -19.68
C VAL A 297 0.33 -5.70 -21.03
N LYS A 298 0.25 -7.03 -21.25
CA LYS A 298 -0.30 -7.59 -22.48
C LYS A 298 -1.77 -7.22 -22.69
N ILE A 299 -2.57 -7.16 -21.62
CA ILE A 299 -3.96 -6.72 -21.69
C ILE A 299 -4.04 -5.24 -22.08
N LEU A 300 -3.31 -4.36 -21.36
CA LEU A 300 -3.33 -2.91 -21.61
C LEU A 300 -2.90 -2.55 -23.03
N ARG A 301 -1.84 -3.20 -23.54
CA ARG A 301 -1.37 -3.01 -24.92
C ARG A 301 -2.25 -3.66 -25.99
N GLY A 302 -3.06 -4.64 -25.60
CA GLY A 302 -4.04 -5.27 -26.47
C GLY A 302 -5.33 -4.47 -26.66
N MET A 303 -5.48 -3.33 -25.98
CA MET A 303 -6.68 -2.50 -26.05
C MET A 303 -6.73 -1.69 -27.36
N ALA A 304 -7.83 -1.82 -28.10
CA ALA A 304 -8.10 -1.02 -29.30
C ALA A 304 -8.74 0.36 -29.00
N GLY A 305 -9.12 0.60 -27.75
CA GLY A 305 -9.74 1.82 -27.26
C GLY A 305 -9.62 1.87 -25.73
N ALA A 306 -9.93 3.01 -25.11
CA ALA A 306 -9.78 3.20 -23.66
C ALA A 306 -11.05 2.86 -22.85
N SER A 307 -12.03 2.19 -23.45
CA SER A 307 -13.27 1.82 -22.77
C SER A 307 -13.14 0.54 -21.93
N PHE A 308 -14.10 0.32 -21.02
CA PHE A 308 -14.18 -0.93 -20.27
C PHE A 308 -14.49 -2.14 -21.15
N ALA A 309 -15.23 -1.96 -22.24
CA ALA A 309 -15.49 -3.01 -23.23
C ALA A 309 -14.19 -3.44 -23.91
N ASN A 310 -13.37 -2.48 -24.37
CA ASN A 310 -12.08 -2.78 -24.99
C ASN A 310 -11.12 -3.49 -24.03
N TYR A 311 -11.09 -3.08 -22.76
CA TYR A 311 -10.31 -3.80 -21.74
C TYR A 311 -10.83 -5.23 -21.57
N SER A 312 -12.15 -5.43 -21.54
CA SER A 312 -12.78 -6.75 -21.41
C SER A 312 -12.39 -7.69 -22.54
N ASP A 313 -12.37 -7.19 -23.78
CA ASP A 313 -12.01 -7.97 -24.96
C ASP A 313 -10.54 -8.34 -24.96
N ALA A 314 -9.65 -7.39 -24.65
CA ALA A 314 -8.22 -7.63 -24.50
C ALA A 314 -7.93 -8.63 -23.37
N PHE A 315 -8.69 -8.55 -22.27
CA PHE A 315 -8.63 -9.49 -21.15
C PHE A 315 -9.02 -10.90 -21.58
N LYS A 316 -10.18 -11.08 -22.22
CA LYS A 316 -10.65 -12.40 -22.68
C LYS A 316 -9.64 -13.01 -23.67
N LYS A 317 -9.14 -12.21 -24.62
CA LYS A 317 -8.14 -12.65 -25.60
C LYS A 317 -6.83 -13.10 -24.95
N THR A 318 -6.40 -12.43 -23.90
CA THR A 318 -5.12 -12.71 -23.23
C THR A 318 -5.21 -13.86 -22.23
N THR A 319 -6.30 -13.90 -21.45
CA THR A 319 -6.42 -14.79 -20.28
C THR A 319 -7.25 -16.04 -20.55
N LYS A 320 -8.09 -16.03 -21.60
CA LYS A 320 -9.13 -17.05 -21.86
C LYS A 320 -10.12 -17.25 -20.70
N HIS A 321 -10.22 -16.29 -19.78
CA HIS A 321 -11.14 -16.31 -18.64
C HIS A 321 -12.25 -15.26 -18.78
N SER A 322 -13.29 -15.40 -17.96
CA SER A 322 -14.36 -14.41 -17.83
C SER A 322 -13.81 -13.07 -17.32
N THR A 323 -14.28 -11.97 -17.90
CA THR A 323 -13.88 -10.62 -17.54
C THR A 323 -14.19 -10.29 -16.07
N PRO A 324 -13.31 -9.56 -15.36
CA PRO A 324 -13.59 -9.05 -14.01
C PRO A 324 -14.50 -7.80 -14.04
N ILE A 325 -14.72 -7.20 -15.21
CA ILE A 325 -15.57 -6.02 -15.40
C ILE A 325 -17.05 -6.41 -15.21
N PRO A 326 -17.82 -5.72 -14.35
CA PRO A 326 -19.25 -6.00 -14.17
C PRO A 326 -20.03 -5.64 -15.45
N SER A 327 -21.09 -6.40 -15.74
CA SER A 327 -21.93 -6.22 -16.93
C SER A 327 -22.52 -4.80 -17.03
N SER A 328 -22.87 -4.19 -15.90
CA SER A 328 -23.37 -2.80 -15.85
C SER A 328 -22.35 -1.75 -16.33
N ALA A 329 -21.06 -2.09 -16.37
CA ALA A 329 -19.99 -1.22 -16.85
C ALA A 329 -19.59 -1.50 -18.32
N LEU A 330 -20.12 -2.56 -18.94
CA LEU A 330 -19.84 -2.94 -20.32
C LEU A 330 -20.77 -2.25 -21.33
N LYS A 331 -21.36 -1.10 -20.98
CA LYS A 331 -22.10 -0.30 -21.96
C LYS A 331 -21.14 0.13 -23.07
N GLU A 332 -21.61 0.05 -24.31
CA GLU A 332 -20.84 0.50 -25.48
C GLU A 332 -20.64 2.01 -25.40
N GLU A 333 -19.44 2.41 -25.00
CA GLU A 333 -18.96 3.79 -25.02
C GLU A 333 -17.64 3.80 -25.78
N THR A 334 -17.60 4.51 -26.90
CA THR A 334 -16.38 4.61 -27.71
C THR A 334 -15.47 5.66 -27.09
N VAL A 335 -14.47 5.22 -26.34
CA VAL A 335 -13.46 6.11 -25.74
C VAL A 335 -12.17 6.00 -26.54
N GLN A 336 -11.84 7.05 -27.30
CA GLN A 336 -10.61 7.08 -28.09
C GLN A 336 -9.37 7.17 -27.20
N ILE A 337 -8.29 6.54 -27.66
CA ILE A 337 -6.97 6.64 -27.03
C ILE A 337 -6.37 7.99 -27.37
N ARG A 338 -5.95 8.76 -26.36
CA ARG A 338 -5.24 10.03 -26.58
C ARG A 338 -3.80 9.78 -27.03
N THR A 339 -3.18 10.78 -27.66
CA THR A 339 -1.76 10.73 -28.00
C THR A 339 -0.88 10.87 -26.75
N ALA A 340 0.35 10.35 -26.85
CA ALA A 340 1.38 10.57 -25.84
C ALA A 340 1.69 12.05 -25.70
N GLY A 341 1.93 12.50 -24.48
CA GLY A 341 2.53 13.79 -24.21
C GLY A 341 4.04 13.79 -24.53
N PRO A 342 4.66 14.97 -24.63
CA PRO A 342 6.10 15.07 -24.88
C PRO A 342 6.91 14.36 -23.78
N GLN A 343 7.68 13.34 -24.16
CA GLN A 343 8.56 12.60 -23.26
C GLN A 343 9.94 13.27 -23.16
N LYS A 344 10.42 13.46 -21.94
CA LYS A 344 11.84 13.77 -21.70
C LYS A 344 12.63 12.46 -21.64
N SER A 345 13.74 12.38 -22.38
CA SER A 345 14.70 11.28 -22.24
C SER A 345 15.25 11.27 -20.82
N VAL A 346 15.14 10.12 -20.15
CA VAL A 346 15.50 10.02 -18.73
C VAL A 346 16.94 9.52 -18.60
N ASP A 347 17.88 10.43 -18.30
CA ASP A 347 19.28 10.11 -17.99
C ASP A 347 19.40 9.61 -16.54
N SER A 348 19.90 8.39 -16.34
CA SER A 348 20.09 7.75 -15.03
C SER A 348 20.85 8.60 -13.99
N LYS A 349 21.85 9.39 -14.41
CA LYS A 349 22.61 10.27 -13.49
C LYS A 349 21.75 11.44 -13.05
N LYS A 350 20.94 11.96 -13.97
CA LYS A 350 19.96 13.01 -13.69
C LYS A 350 18.85 12.51 -12.78
N GLN A 351 18.34 11.29 -13.00
CA GLN A 351 17.32 10.66 -12.14
C GLN A 351 17.76 10.58 -10.67
N THR A 352 18.99 10.12 -10.42
CA THR A 352 19.49 9.96 -9.04
C THR A 352 19.61 11.32 -8.34
N ARG A 353 20.03 12.35 -9.08
CA ARG A 353 20.07 13.73 -8.57
C ARG A 353 18.68 14.28 -8.30
N ASP A 354 17.74 14.05 -9.21
CA ASP A 354 16.36 14.52 -9.08
C ASP A 354 15.68 13.86 -7.86
N ILE A 355 15.90 12.57 -7.60
CA ILE A 355 15.44 11.88 -6.39
C ILE A 355 15.96 12.58 -5.13
N GLY A 356 17.26 12.83 -5.06
CA GLY A 356 17.88 13.51 -3.92
C GLY A 356 17.37 14.94 -3.71
N ASP A 357 17.16 15.68 -4.81
CA ASP A 357 16.62 17.04 -4.78
C ASP A 357 15.16 17.05 -4.27
N ILE A 358 14.31 16.12 -4.72
CA ILE A 358 12.93 15.99 -4.25
C ILE A 358 12.91 15.73 -2.74
N MET A 359 13.76 14.82 -2.25
CA MET A 359 13.82 14.49 -0.82
C MET A 359 14.26 15.66 0.04
N GLN A 360 15.27 16.39 -0.41
CA GLN A 360 15.74 17.57 0.30
C GLN A 360 14.66 18.67 0.32
N LYS A 361 13.93 18.89 -0.78
CA LYS A 361 12.76 19.80 -0.76
C LYS A 361 11.69 19.36 0.24
N THR A 362 11.39 18.07 0.33
CA THR A 362 10.43 17.57 1.34
C THR A 362 10.90 17.77 2.78
N LEU A 363 12.21 17.84 3.00
CA LEU A 363 12.82 18.14 4.29
C LEU A 363 13.03 19.65 4.53
N GLY A 364 12.51 20.52 3.66
CA GLY A 364 12.60 21.98 3.81
C GLY A 364 13.92 22.60 3.38
N PHE A 365 14.73 21.93 2.56
CA PHE A 365 15.95 22.53 2.02
C PHE A 365 15.61 23.57 0.93
N SER A 366 16.33 24.69 0.98
CA SER A 366 16.33 25.71 -0.07
C SER A 366 17.39 25.39 -1.13
N PHE A 367 17.11 25.76 -2.37
CA PHE A 367 18.00 25.53 -3.52
C PHE A 367 18.33 26.84 -4.19
N ILE A 368 19.62 27.19 -4.18
CA ILE A 368 20.11 28.44 -4.77
C ILE A 368 20.95 28.07 -5.99
N ASN A 369 20.58 28.61 -7.14
CA ASN A 369 21.37 28.43 -8.35
C ASN A 369 22.43 29.52 -8.40
N CYS A 370 23.69 29.12 -8.28
CA CYS A 370 24.82 30.02 -8.46
C CYS A 370 25.05 30.30 -9.95
N SER A 371 25.58 31.49 -10.27
CA SER A 371 25.94 31.91 -11.63
C SER A 371 26.94 30.96 -12.31
N CYS A 372 27.79 30.27 -11.55
CA CYS A 372 28.71 29.25 -12.07
C CYS A 372 28.04 27.90 -12.45
N GLY A 373 26.70 27.83 -12.39
CA GLY A 373 25.90 26.64 -12.69
C GLY A 373 25.83 25.62 -11.55
N LEU A 374 26.45 25.89 -10.39
CA LEU A 374 26.32 25.04 -9.20
C LEU A 374 24.99 25.31 -8.50
N LYS A 375 24.23 24.24 -8.23
CA LYS A 375 23.03 24.28 -7.40
C LYS A 375 23.44 24.02 -5.94
N ILE A 376 23.38 25.05 -5.10
CA ILE A 376 23.70 24.99 -3.67
C ILE A 376 22.46 24.55 -2.91
N LYS A 377 22.64 23.62 -1.97
CA LYS A 377 21.59 23.05 -1.11
C LYS A 377 21.75 23.61 0.28
N VAL A 378 20.77 24.37 0.76
CA VAL A 378 20.83 25.02 2.08
C VAL A 378 19.83 24.33 3.02
N PRO A 379 20.28 23.79 4.17
CA PRO A 379 19.39 23.16 5.13
C PRO A 379 18.49 24.20 5.83
N PRO A 380 17.29 23.81 6.31
CA PRO A 380 16.38 24.73 6.99
C PRO A 380 16.97 25.33 8.28
N ASN A 381 17.92 24.64 8.92
CA ASN A 381 18.60 25.09 10.14
C ASN A 381 19.86 25.92 9.86
N TYR A 382 20.05 26.40 8.63
CA TYR A 382 21.20 27.22 8.27
C TYR A 382 21.09 28.60 8.92
N LYS A 383 22.09 28.98 9.74
CA LYS A 383 22.03 30.16 10.60
C LYS A 383 22.42 31.47 9.90
N SER A 384 23.20 31.38 8.83
CA SER A 384 23.73 32.57 8.15
C SER A 384 22.77 33.07 7.07
N PRO A 385 22.58 34.40 6.92
CA PRO A 385 21.70 34.96 5.89
C PRO A 385 22.29 34.85 4.47
N GLN A 386 23.54 34.41 4.37
CA GLN A 386 24.31 34.31 3.14
C GLN A 386 25.00 32.96 3.06
N VAL A 387 25.04 32.38 1.86
CA VAL A 387 25.79 31.16 1.55
C VAL A 387 26.84 31.48 0.48
N GLN A 388 28.07 31.03 0.72
CA GLN A 388 29.16 31.17 -0.23
C GLN A 388 29.24 29.93 -1.12
N CYS A 389 29.32 30.15 -2.44
CA CYS A 389 29.48 29.06 -3.39
C CYS A 389 30.87 28.42 -3.26
N PRO A 390 30.99 27.10 -3.02
CA PRO A 390 32.28 26.44 -2.86
C PRO A 390 33.09 26.36 -4.16
N ARG A 391 32.47 26.61 -5.32
CA ARG A 391 33.13 26.51 -6.64
C ARG A 391 33.73 27.83 -7.12
N CYS A 392 33.01 28.93 -6.94
CA CYS A 392 33.40 30.23 -7.48
C CYS A 392 33.46 31.35 -6.43
N GLY A 393 33.20 31.03 -5.16
CA GLY A 393 33.26 32.00 -4.06
C GLY A 393 32.13 33.04 -4.03
N THR A 394 31.21 33.04 -5.00
CA THR A 394 30.09 33.98 -5.06
C THR A 394 29.18 33.81 -3.85
N VAL A 395 28.86 34.91 -3.18
CA VAL A 395 27.96 34.95 -2.03
C VAL A 395 26.54 35.18 -2.52
N SER A 396 25.59 34.39 -2.04
CA SER A 396 24.17 34.50 -2.38
C SER A 396 23.33 34.55 -1.10
N ALA A 397 22.27 35.35 -1.11
CA ALA A 397 21.29 35.37 -0.03
C ALA A 397 20.54 34.03 0.03
N VAL A 398 20.22 33.59 1.25
CA VAL A 398 19.59 32.28 1.53
C VAL A 398 18.08 32.33 1.40
#